data_AF-A0A959SAA6-F1
#
_entry.id   AF-A0A959SAA6-F1
#
_cell.length_a   1.000
_cell.length_b   1.000
_cell.length_c   1.000
_cell.angle_alpha   90.00
_cell.angle_beta   90.00
_cell.angle_gamma   90.00
#
_symmetry.space_group_name_H-M   'P 1'
#
loop_
_entity.id
_entity.type
_entity.pdbx_description
1 polymer ?
#
loop_
_entity_poly.entity_id
_entity_poly.type
_entity_poly.pdbx_seq_one_letter_code
_entity_poly.pdbx_strand_id
1 'polypeptide(L)'
;MPQALPITADEERGWFLEFLHALGMDLLIALKILAILAAAWLVERLIYLALRRGYAKRKARGREEFTQYRFMRNAVRTVVVICAFVAVVYTIPALRSFAFTLFAGAGLLVAIIGFAAQKAFSNIISGIFIV
;
A
#
# COMPACT_ATOMS: atom_id res chain seq x y z
N MET A 1 25.71 52.14 -21.84
CA MET A 1 25.30 50.81 -22.33
C MET A 1 25.59 49.82 -21.22
N PRO A 2 24.61 49.02 -20.73
CA PRO A 2 24.89 48.03 -19.71
C PRO A 2 25.72 46.91 -20.34
N GLN A 3 26.93 46.68 -19.82
CA GLN A 3 27.73 45.52 -20.19
C GLN A 3 27.03 44.29 -19.60
N ALA A 4 26.67 43.33 -20.45
CA ALA A 4 26.20 42.03 -19.98
C ALA A 4 27.36 41.39 -19.20
N LEU A 5 27.16 41.18 -17.89
CA LEU A 5 28.14 40.53 -17.04
C LEU A 5 28.45 39.13 -17.61
N PRO A 6 29.72 38.71 -17.65
CA PRO A 6 30.08 37.37 -18.10
C PRO A 6 29.49 36.36 -17.12
N ILE A 7 28.66 35.44 -17.61
CA ILE A 7 28.19 34.29 -16.84
C ILE A 7 29.44 33.53 -16.40
N THR A 8 29.70 33.52 -15.09
CA THR A 8 30.91 32.90 -14.54
C THR A 8 30.71 31.39 -14.56
N ALA A 9 31.77 30.61 -14.81
CA ALA A 9 31.71 29.15 -14.85
C ALA A 9 31.17 28.50 -13.56
N ASP A 10 31.16 29.26 -12.45
CA ASP A 10 30.55 28.87 -11.17
C ASP A 10 29.02 28.90 -11.20
N GLU A 11 28.41 29.88 -11.89
CA GLU A 11 26.94 29.91 -12.09
C GLU A 11 26.49 28.75 -12.97
N GLU A 12 27.25 28.41 -14.02
CA GLU A 12 26.91 27.26 -14.86
C GLU A 12 26.94 25.95 -14.07
N ARG A 13 27.98 25.74 -13.26
CA ARG A 13 28.08 24.54 -12.41
C ARG A 13 26.96 24.45 -11.38
N GLY A 14 26.52 25.57 -10.79
CA GLY A 14 25.47 25.60 -9.78
C GLY A 14 24.14 25.06 -10.29
N TRP A 15 23.64 25.58 -11.42
CA TRP A 15 22.36 25.13 -11.96
C TRP A 15 22.40 23.68 -12.45
N PHE A 16 23.53 23.21 -12.99
CA PHE A 16 23.71 21.80 -13.37
C PHE A 16 23.63 20.89 -12.14
N LEU A 17 24.25 21.25 -11.01
CA LEU A 17 24.20 20.45 -9.79
C LEU A 17 22.80 20.43 -9.15
N GLU A 18 22.10 21.57 -9.15
CA GLU A 18 20.70 21.63 -8.69
C GLU A 18 19.79 20.77 -9.56
N PHE A 19 19.96 20.85 -10.89
CA PHE A 19 19.23 20.01 -11.83
C PHE A 19 19.50 18.51 -11.60
N LEU A 20 20.77 18.10 -11.47
CA LEU A 20 21.15 16.71 -11.20
C LEU A 20 20.59 16.22 -9.85
N HIS A 21 20.58 17.08 -8.83
CA HIS A 21 19.99 16.76 -7.53
C HIS A 21 18.48 16.55 -7.63
N ALA A 22 17.77 17.46 -8.30
CA ALA A 22 16.33 17.33 -8.53
C ALA A 22 16.00 16.02 -9.28
N LEU A 23 16.75 15.74 -10.35
CA LEU A 23 16.60 14.51 -11.14
C LEU A 23 16.83 13.25 -10.30
N GLY A 24 17.86 13.26 -9.43
CA GLY A 24 18.17 12.15 -8.53
C GLY A 24 17.08 11.91 -7.49
N MET A 25 16.50 12.98 -6.94
CA MET A 25 15.43 12.89 -5.95
C MET A 25 14.14 12.29 -6.54
N ASP A 26 13.74 12.73 -7.73
CA ASP A 26 12.58 12.20 -8.43
C ASP A 26 12.75 10.72 -8.78
N LEU A 27 13.96 10.33 -9.22
CA LEU A 27 14.30 8.93 -9.49
C LEU A 27 14.21 8.05 -8.24
N LEU A 28 14.70 8.54 -7.09
CA LEU A 28 14.61 7.81 -5.82
C LEU A 28 13.15 7.62 -5.36
N ILE A 29 12.29 8.62 -5.57
CA ILE A 29 10.85 8.51 -5.26
C ILE A 29 10.20 7.46 -6.17
N ALA A 30 10.46 7.52 -7.48
CA ALA A 30 9.95 6.55 -8.44
C ALA A 30 10.40 5.11 -8.10
N LEU A 31 11.68 4.93 -7.73
CA LEU A 31 12.21 3.63 -7.31
C LEU A 31 11.53 3.10 -6.05
N LYS A 32 11.29 3.96 -5.05
CA LYS A 32 10.54 3.59 -3.83
C LYS A 32 9.11 3.16 -4.15
N ILE A 33 8.40 3.90 -5.00
CA ILE A 33 7.03 3.54 -5.44
C ILE A 33 7.05 2.19 -6.15
N LEU A 34 7.99 1.98 -7.07
CA LEU A 34 8.14 0.69 -7.76
C LEU A 34 8.40 -0.46 -6.77
N ALA A 35 9.27 -0.25 -5.78
CA ALA A 35 9.55 -1.23 -4.75
C ALA A 35 8.31 -1.54 -3.89
N ILE A 36 7.50 -0.53 -3.55
CA ILE A 36 6.23 -0.73 -2.82
C ILE A 36 5.25 -1.55 -3.65
N LEU A 37 5.09 -1.25 -4.94
CA LEU A 37 4.21 -2.01 -5.82
C LEU A 37 4.70 -3.46 -6.00
N ALA A 38 6.01 -3.66 -6.16
CA ALA A 38 6.61 -4.98 -6.22
C ALA A 38 6.39 -5.78 -4.91
N ALA A 39 6.56 -5.14 -3.76
CA ALA A 39 6.29 -5.74 -2.45
C ALA A 39 4.81 -6.09 -2.28
N ALA A 40 3.90 -5.20 -2.66
CA ALA A 40 2.46 -5.45 -2.61
C ALA A 40 2.06 -6.64 -3.49
N TRP A 41 2.59 -6.70 -4.71
CA TRP A 41 2.40 -7.82 -5.62
C TRP A 41 2.95 -9.13 -5.05
N LEU A 42 4.14 -9.09 -4.44
CA LEU A 42 4.75 -10.25 -3.78
C LEU A 42 3.89 -10.75 -2.62
N VAL A 43 3.42 -9.85 -1.76
CA VAL A 43 2.52 -10.19 -0.63
C VAL A 43 1.22 -10.81 -1.14
N GLU A 44 0.58 -10.22 -2.14
CA GLU A 44 -0.63 -10.78 -2.77
C GLU A 44 -0.35 -12.20 -3.30
N ARG A 45 0.81 -12.40 -3.95
CA ARG A 45 1.20 -13.70 -4.50
C ARG A 45 1.42 -14.75 -3.41
N LEU A 46 2.11 -14.39 -2.32
CA LEU A 46 2.35 -15.28 -1.19
C LEU A 46 1.04 -15.70 -0.51
N ILE A 47 0.13 -14.74 -0.28
CA ILE A 47 -1.16 -15.04 0.33
C ILE A 47 -2.01 -15.89 -0.61
N TYR A 48 -2.02 -15.60 -1.91
CA TYR A 48 -2.71 -16.43 -2.89
C TYR A 48 -2.22 -17.88 -2.88
N LEU A 49 -0.90 -18.09 -2.77
CA LEU A 49 -0.32 -19.42 -2.67
C LEU A 49 -0.71 -20.13 -1.37
N ALA A 50 -0.69 -19.43 -0.24
CA ALA A 50 -1.10 -19.96 1.06
C ALA A 50 -2.59 -20.37 1.07
N LEU A 51 -3.46 -19.47 0.58
CA LEU A 51 -4.88 -19.75 0.41
C LEU A 51 -5.08 -20.98 -0.48
N ARG A 52 -4.50 -20.99 -1.69
CA ARG A 52 -4.67 -22.10 -2.64
C ARG A 52 -4.25 -23.46 -2.05
N ARG A 53 -3.15 -23.52 -1.28
CA ARG A 53 -2.73 -24.74 -0.57
C ARG A 53 -3.76 -25.19 0.48
N GLY A 54 -4.34 -24.24 1.22
CA GLY A 54 -5.42 -24.51 2.17
C GLY A 54 -6.68 -25.06 1.49
N TYR A 55 -7.09 -24.47 0.37
CA TYR A 55 -8.29 -24.91 -0.38
C TYR A 55 -8.11 -26.25 -1.07
N ALA A 56 -6.94 -26.56 -1.64
CA ALA A 56 -6.69 -27.85 -2.27
C ALA A 56 -6.90 -29.02 -1.29
N LYS A 57 -6.50 -28.85 -0.02
CA LYS A 57 -6.73 -29.83 1.05
C LYS A 57 -8.22 -29.97 1.43
N ARG A 58 -9.00 -28.89 1.36
CA ARG A 58 -10.45 -28.91 1.69
C ARG A 58 -11.32 -29.43 0.56
N LYS A 59 -10.98 -29.13 -0.70
CA LYS A 59 -11.69 -29.66 -1.88
C LYS A 59 -11.61 -31.19 -1.97
N ALA A 60 -10.48 -31.79 -1.58
CA ALA A 60 -10.32 -33.24 -1.47
C ALA A 60 -11.26 -33.90 -0.45
N ARG A 61 -11.86 -33.11 0.47
CA ARG A 61 -12.85 -33.56 1.46
C ARG A 61 -14.30 -33.24 1.05
N GLY A 62 -14.57 -32.89 -0.21
CA GLY A 62 -15.94 -32.80 -0.76
C GLY A 62 -16.74 -31.55 -0.38
N ARG A 63 -16.13 -30.48 0.14
CA ARG A 63 -16.84 -29.22 0.44
C ARG A 63 -16.73 -28.25 -0.74
N GLU A 64 -17.85 -27.91 -1.36
CA GLU A 64 -17.94 -26.85 -2.38
C GLU A 64 -17.85 -25.45 -1.73
N GLU A 65 -16.63 -25.04 -1.34
CA GLU A 65 -16.37 -23.73 -0.70
C GLU A 65 -15.98 -22.63 -1.71
N PHE A 66 -16.46 -22.68 -2.96
CA PHE A 66 -16.01 -21.76 -4.02
C PHE A 66 -16.32 -20.29 -3.70
N THR A 67 -17.49 -20.03 -3.09
CA THR A 67 -17.93 -18.68 -2.68
C THR A 67 -17.08 -18.12 -1.53
N GLN A 68 -16.80 -18.94 -0.50
CA GLN A 68 -15.98 -18.52 0.64
C GLN A 68 -14.54 -18.24 0.22
N TYR A 69 -13.98 -19.01 -0.73
CA TYR A 69 -12.67 -18.72 -1.29
C TYR A 69 -12.62 -17.37 -2.00
N ARG A 70 -13.59 -17.11 -2.88
CA ARG A 70 -13.65 -15.87 -3.64
C ARG A 70 -13.80 -14.67 -2.71
N PHE A 71 -14.63 -14.79 -1.67
CA PHE A 71 -14.79 -13.75 -0.65
C PHE A 71 -13.47 -13.47 0.09
N MET A 72 -12.80 -14.51 0.63
CA MET A 72 -11.55 -14.33 1.38
C MET A 72 -10.42 -13.78 0.51
N ARG A 73 -10.29 -14.28 -0.73
CA ARG A 73 -9.32 -13.76 -1.69
C ARG A 73 -9.55 -12.28 -1.98
N ASN A 74 -10.80 -11.87 -2.20
CA ASN A 74 -11.13 -10.49 -2.46
C ASN A 74 -10.88 -9.61 -1.23
N ALA A 75 -11.24 -10.07 -0.02
CA ALA A 75 -11.00 -9.35 1.23
C ALA A 75 -9.51 -9.07 1.45
N VAL A 76 -8.65 -10.09 1.30
CA VAL A 76 -7.20 -9.91 1.38
C VAL A 76 -6.69 -8.92 0.34
N ARG A 77 -7.12 -9.08 -0.92
CA ARG A 77 -6.69 -8.20 -2.01
C ARG A 77 -7.03 -6.74 -1.71
N THR A 78 -8.22 -6.48 -1.19
CA THR A 78 -8.63 -5.13 -0.78
C THR A 78 -7.69 -4.56 0.29
N VAL A 79 -7.34 -5.34 1.32
CA VAL A 79 -6.41 -4.90 2.37
C VAL A 79 -5.03 -4.57 1.79
N VAL A 80 -4.47 -5.45 0.96
CA VAL A 80 -3.13 -5.24 0.35
C VAL A 80 -3.12 -3.98 -0.52
N VAL A 81 -4.15 -3.77 -1.34
CA VAL A 81 -4.26 -2.59 -2.20
C VAL A 81 -4.38 -1.31 -1.37
N ILE A 82 -5.18 -1.30 -0.30
CA ILE A 82 -5.28 -0.15 0.60
C ILE A 82 -3.93 0.17 1.24
N CYS A 83 -3.22 -0.83 1.76
CA CYS A 83 -1.89 -0.63 2.35
C CYS A 83 -0.87 -0.09 1.33
N ALA A 84 -0.87 -0.64 0.11
CA ALA A 84 0.01 -0.18 -0.96
C ALA A 84 -0.31 1.27 -1.35
N PHE A 85 -1.59 1.61 -1.47
CA PHE A 85 -2.04 2.97 -1.76
C PHE A 85 -1.57 3.96 -0.70
N VAL A 86 -1.77 3.65 0.59
CA VAL A 86 -1.30 4.49 1.71
C VAL A 86 0.21 4.68 1.65
N ALA A 87 0.98 3.61 1.42
CA ALA A 87 2.43 3.67 1.34
C ALA A 87 2.94 4.52 0.16
N VAL A 88 2.31 4.39 -1.01
CA VAL A 88 2.65 5.21 -2.19
C VAL A 88 2.36 6.68 -1.93
N VAL A 89 1.17 7.02 -1.43
CA VAL A 89 0.79 8.40 -1.12
C VAL A 89 1.76 9.02 -0.11
N TYR A 90 2.15 8.28 0.92
CA TYR A 90 3.07 8.76 1.95
C TYR A 90 4.52 8.95 1.46
N THR A 91 4.88 8.32 0.33
CA THR A 91 6.21 8.47 -0.28
C THR A 91 6.35 9.81 -1.01
N ILE A 92 5.25 10.41 -1.46
CA ILE A 92 5.24 11.68 -2.18
C ILE A 92 5.21 12.84 -1.15
N PRO A 93 6.30 13.63 -1.00
CA PRO A 93 6.41 14.63 0.06
C PRO A 93 5.27 15.65 0.05
N ALA A 94 4.86 16.10 -1.14
CA ALA A 94 3.78 17.08 -1.32
C ALA A 94 2.41 16.60 -0.81
N LEU A 95 2.19 15.28 -0.75
CA LEU A 95 0.91 14.70 -0.32
C LEU A 95 0.90 14.31 1.16
N ARG A 96 2.06 14.30 1.83
CA ARG A 96 2.23 13.68 3.15
C ARG A 96 1.38 14.33 4.23
N SER A 97 1.33 15.67 4.27
CA SER A 97 0.54 16.42 5.25
C SER A 97 -0.95 16.19 5.07
N PHE A 98 -1.42 16.26 3.82
CA PHE A 98 -2.81 15.98 3.46
C PHE A 98 -3.20 14.53 3.80
N ALA A 99 -2.35 13.58 3.43
CA ALA A 99 -2.55 12.16 3.69
C ALA A 99 -2.62 11.84 5.18
N PHE A 100 -1.77 12.47 6.00
CA PHE A 100 -1.79 12.27 7.45
C PHE A 100 -3.15 12.65 8.05
N THR A 101 -3.66 13.84 7.70
CA THR A 101 -4.95 14.32 8.18
C THR A 101 -6.12 13.45 7.67
N LEU A 102 -6.09 13.09 6.38
CA LEU A 102 -7.11 12.25 5.77
C LEU A 102 -7.15 10.85 6.42
N PHE A 103 -6.00 10.21 6.60
CA PHE A 103 -5.91 8.88 7.18
C PHE A 103 -6.18 8.87 8.68
N ALA A 104 -5.88 9.95 9.41
CA ALA A 104 -6.30 10.10 10.79
C ALA A 104 -7.84 10.08 10.91
N GLY A 105 -8.55 10.81 10.05
CA GLY A 105 -10.02 10.78 9.98
C GLY A 105 -10.57 9.42 9.53
N ALA A 106 -9.96 8.82 8.50
CA ALA A 106 -10.34 7.48 8.02
C ALA A 106 -10.14 6.40 9.11
N GLY A 107 -9.11 6.54 9.96
CA GLY A 107 -8.86 5.63 11.08
C GLY A 107 -10.04 5.59 12.07
N LEU A 108 -10.67 6.73 12.34
CA LEU A 108 -11.86 6.78 13.17
C LEU A 108 -13.03 6.01 12.53
N LEU A 109 -13.24 6.16 11.22
CA LEU A 109 -14.27 5.39 10.49
C LEU A 109 -14.00 3.89 10.54
N VAL A 110 -12.74 3.47 10.36
CA VAL A 110 -12.33 2.06 10.49
C VAL A 110 -12.62 1.54 11.90
N ALA A 111 -12.34 2.33 12.94
CA ALA A 111 -12.66 1.96 14.32
C ALA A 111 -14.17 1.78 14.51
N ILE A 112 -14.99 2.73 14.04
CA ILE A 112 -16.47 2.65 14.12
C ILE A 112 -17.00 1.42 13.40
N ILE A 113 -16.54 1.15 12.17
CA ILE A 113 -16.91 -0.05 11.40
C ILE A 113 -16.49 -1.32 12.15
N GLY A 114 -15.28 -1.33 12.73
CA GLY A 114 -14.79 -2.43 13.55
C GLY A 114 -15.66 -2.70 14.78
N PHE A 115 -16.07 -1.63 15.48
CA PHE A 115 -17.03 -1.71 16.59
C PHE A 115 -18.38 -2.28 16.14
N ALA A 116 -18.90 -1.81 15.01
CA ALA A 116 -20.15 -2.33 14.46
C ALA A 116 -20.06 -3.83 14.09
N ALA A 117 -18.89 -4.28 13.64
CA ALA A 117 -18.63 -5.67 13.28
C ALA A 117 -18.32 -6.60 14.48
N GLN A 118 -18.22 -6.07 15.72
CA GLN A 118 -17.80 -6.85 16.89
C GLN A 118 -18.61 -8.13 17.11
N LYS A 119 -19.94 -8.08 16.94
CA LYS A 119 -20.79 -9.28 17.11
C LYS A 119 -20.42 -10.40 16.13
N ALA A 120 -20.12 -10.06 14.88
CA ALA A 120 -19.71 -11.03 13.88
C ALA A 120 -18.37 -11.67 14.25
N PHE A 121 -17.40 -10.88 14.73
CA PHE A 121 -16.12 -11.41 15.22
C PHE A 121 -16.30 -12.28 16.47
N SER A 122 -17.12 -11.85 17.43
CA SER A 122 -17.43 -12.63 18.63
C SER A 122 -18.02 -13.98 18.27
N ASN A 123 -18.96 -14.03 17.33
CA ASN A 123 -19.59 -15.28 16.89
C ASN A 123 -18.57 -16.23 16.25
N ILE A 124 -17.63 -15.72 15.44
CA ILE A 124 -16.56 -16.54 14.84
C ILE A 124 -15.66 -17.12 15.93
N ILE A 125 -15.21 -16.29 16.87
CA ILE A 125 -14.32 -16.72 17.96
C ILE A 125 -15.02 -17.76 18.84
N SER A 126 -16.25 -17.50 19.27
CA SER A 126 -17.05 -18.44 20.05
C SER A 126 -17.23 -19.78 19.32
N GLY A 127 -17.48 -19.75 18.01
CA GLY A 127 -17.61 -20.96 17.21
C GLY A 127 -16.34 -21.82 17.14
N ILE A 128 -15.14 -21.22 17.24
CA ILE A 128 -13.87 -21.96 17.27
C ILE A 128 -13.66 -22.64 18.64
N PHE A 129 -14.12 -22.02 19.73
CA PHE A 129 -13.94 -22.53 21.10
C PHE A 129 -15.03 -23.50 21.57
N ILE A 130 -16.19 -23.51 20.91
CA ILE A 130 -17.31 -24.41 21.24
C ILE A 130 -17.09 -25.84 20.69
N VAL A 131 -16.08 -26.06 19.85
CA VAL A 131 -15.61 -27.39 19.39
C VAL A 131 -14.52 -27.90 20.31
#